data_AF-A0A349K1T2-F1
#
_entry.id   AF-A0A349K1T2-F1
#
_cell.length_a   1.000
_cell.length_b   1.000
_cell.length_c   1.000
_cell.angle_alpha   90.00
_cell.angle_beta   90.00
_cell.angle_gamma   90.00
#
_symmetry.space_group_name_H-M   'P 1'
#
loop_
_entity.id
_entity.type
_entity.pdbx_description
1 polymer ?
#
loop_
_entity_poly.entity_id
_entity_poly.type
_entity_poly.pdbx_seq_one_letter_code
_entity_poly.pdbx_strand_id
1 'polypeptide(L)'
;MKKIKPHWQILGALVLATLVALLFRSIDAEAEGGFIGGVVGFCDFVGKIFMNLLKMIIVPLIVSSVVAGIASLHGMAGFGRMLGKTAGFYALTGLFAILVGLSMVNLIKPGLTDGEPNEIIKEAFENNFESASESAKEKVAAAEAKAKGIGPGSGGFFKLM
;
A
#
# COMPACT_ATOMS: atom_id res chain seq x y z
N MET A 1 36.82 12.58 15.25
CA MET A 1 35.70 11.77 14.75
C MET A 1 34.47 12.66 14.60
N LYS A 2 34.02 12.97 13.37
CA LYS A 2 32.84 13.83 13.14
C LYS A 2 31.56 13.05 13.54
N LYS A 3 30.81 13.53 14.53
CA LYS A 3 29.50 12.98 14.90
C LYS A 3 28.48 13.31 13.81
N ILE A 4 28.13 12.34 12.98
CA ILE A 4 27.07 12.48 12.00
C ILE A 4 25.73 12.38 12.74
N LYS A 5 24.77 13.25 12.42
CA LYS A 5 23.46 13.28 13.07
C LYS A 5 22.63 12.03 12.68
N PRO A 6 21.80 11.47 13.57
CA PRO A 6 21.08 10.21 13.31
C PRO A 6 20.19 10.21 12.06
N HIS A 7 19.52 11.32 11.75
CA HIS A 7 18.67 11.42 10.56
C HIS A 7 19.47 11.31 9.24
N TRP A 8 20.72 11.79 9.24
CA TRP A 8 21.61 11.66 8.09
C TRP A 8 22.13 10.22 7.92
N GLN A 9 22.27 9.48 9.03
CA GLN A 9 22.65 8.07 8.99
C GLN A 9 21.54 7.22 8.37
N ILE A 10 20.27 7.46 8.72
CA ILE A 10 19.12 6.72 8.17
C ILE A 10 18.95 7.01 6.68
N LEU A 11 19.00 8.28 6.28
CA LEU A 11 18.87 8.66 4.86
C LEU A 11 20.01 8.06 4.03
N GLY A 12 21.25 8.12 4.54
CA GLY A 12 22.40 7.48 3.89
C GLY A 12 22.24 5.97 3.75
N ALA A 13 21.75 5.29 4.78
CA ALA A 13 21.51 3.85 4.75
C ALA A 13 20.43 3.46 3.72
N LEU A 14 19.33 4.21 3.62
CA LEU A 14 18.27 3.97 2.63
C LEU A 14 18.82 4.08 1.20
N VAL A 15 19.52 5.18 0.90
CA VAL A 15 20.08 5.42 -0.44
C VAL A 15 21.11 4.34 -0.78
N LEU A 16 22.00 4.02 0.15
CA LEU A 16 23.02 3.00 -0.07
C LEU A 16 22.40 1.61 -0.25
N ALA A 17 21.38 1.25 0.53
CA ALA A 17 20.66 -0.01 0.37
C ALA A 17 19.99 -0.12 -1.00
N THR A 18 19.31 0.94 -1.47
CA THR A 18 18.71 0.96 -2.81
C THR A 18 19.77 0.86 -3.90
N LEU A 19 20.90 1.56 -3.79
CA LEU A 19 21.99 1.47 -4.78
C LEU A 19 22.61 0.07 -4.81
N VAL A 20 22.90 -0.52 -3.65
CA VAL A 20 23.43 -1.90 -3.56
C VAL A 20 22.43 -2.89 -4.16
N ALA A 21 21.14 -2.77 -3.86
CA ALA A 21 20.10 -3.62 -4.43
C ALA A 21 20.03 -3.50 -5.97
N LEU A 22 20.16 -2.29 -6.52
CA LEU A 22 20.16 -2.07 -7.97
C LEU A 22 21.43 -2.63 -8.65
N LEU A 23 22.59 -2.50 -8.01
CA LEU A 23 23.84 -3.08 -8.51
C LEU A 23 23.79 -4.61 -8.50
N PHE A 24 23.30 -5.21 -7.41
CA PHE A 24 23.16 -6.67 -7.29
C PHE A 24 22.15 -7.23 -8.29
N ARG A 25 21.03 -6.52 -8.52
CA ARG A 25 20.05 -6.87 -9.56
C ARG A 25 20.65 -6.93 -10.97
N SER A 26 21.70 -6.16 -11.24
CA SER A 26 22.31 -6.07 -12.58
C SER A 26 23.32 -7.18 -12.87
N ILE A 27 23.78 -7.90 -11.84
CA ILE A 27 24.83 -8.93 -11.92
C ILE A 27 24.23 -10.35 -11.94
N ASP A 28 23.00 -10.52 -11.46
CA ASP A 28 22.45 -11.84 -11.10
C ASP A 28 21.04 -12.04 -11.66
N ALA A 29 20.95 -12.25 -12.98
CA ALA A 29 19.70 -12.56 -13.65
C ALA A 29 19.28 -14.04 -13.49
N GLU A 30 20.15 -14.95 -13.00
CA GLU A 30 19.87 -16.41 -12.99
C GLU A 30 20.61 -17.23 -11.90
N ALA A 31 20.90 -16.73 -10.69
CA ALA A 31 21.46 -17.60 -9.64
C ALA A 31 20.46 -17.92 -8.52
N GLU A 32 19.52 -18.84 -8.80
CA GLU A 32 18.65 -19.49 -7.79
C GLU A 32 19.42 -20.34 -6.73
N GLY A 33 20.73 -20.14 -6.54
CA GLY A 33 21.52 -20.88 -5.55
C GLY A 33 22.91 -20.34 -5.24
N GLY A 34 23.24 -19.10 -5.65
CA GLY A 34 24.56 -18.49 -5.40
C GLY A 34 24.70 -17.80 -4.04
N PHE A 35 25.90 -17.31 -3.72
CA PHE A 35 26.19 -16.48 -2.53
C PHE A 35 25.18 -15.34 -2.33
N ILE A 36 24.64 -14.77 -3.42
CA ILE A 36 23.64 -13.70 -3.40
C ILE A 36 22.32 -14.17 -2.75
N GLY A 37 21.85 -15.39 -3.04
CA GLY A 37 20.68 -15.96 -2.37
C GLY A 37 20.88 -16.08 -0.86
N GLY A 38 22.09 -16.44 -0.42
CA GLY A 38 22.46 -16.46 0.99
C GLY A 38 22.44 -15.08 1.65
N VAL A 39 22.96 -14.05 0.95
CA VAL A 39 22.92 -12.66 1.41
C VAL A 39 21.48 -12.14 1.50
N VAL A 40 20.65 -12.40 0.49
CA VAL A 40 19.23 -12.00 0.48
C VAL A 40 18.47 -12.68 1.61
N GLY A 41 18.67 -13.99 1.81
CA GLY A 41 18.06 -14.75 2.90
C GLY A 41 18.47 -14.22 4.29
N PHE A 42 19.74 -13.85 4.47
CA PHE A 42 20.21 -13.21 5.70
C PHE A 42 19.59 -11.83 5.92
N CYS A 43 19.52 -11.00 4.87
CA CYS A 43 18.87 -9.69 4.92
C CYS A 43 17.37 -9.80 5.28
N ASP A 44 16.65 -10.75 4.69
CA ASP A 44 15.25 -11.01 5.01
C ASP A 44 15.09 -11.50 6.47
N PHE A 45 15.97 -12.38 6.94
CA PHE A 45 15.97 -12.81 8.35
C PHE A 45 16.18 -11.63 9.31
N VAL A 46 17.17 -10.78 9.07
CA VAL A 46 17.42 -9.57 9.87
C VAL A 46 16.24 -8.60 9.78
N GLY A 47 15.68 -8.41 8.59
CA GLY A 47 14.50 -7.56 8.36
C GLY A 47 13.28 -8.05 9.13
N LYS A 48 13.03 -9.37 9.15
CA LYS A 48 11.96 -10.00 9.94
C LYS A 48 12.14 -9.78 11.42
N ILE A 49 13.34 -9.99 11.96
CA ILE A 49 13.64 -9.72 13.38
C ILE A 49 13.40 -8.24 13.70
N PHE A 50 13.91 -7.33 12.86
CA PHE A 50 13.71 -5.88 13.04
C PHE A 50 12.23 -5.49 13.06
N MET A 51 11.44 -5.96 12.09
CA MET A 51 10.00 -5.70 12.03
C MET A 51 9.25 -6.30 13.22
N ASN A 52 9.65 -7.49 13.70
CA ASN A 52 9.06 -8.10 14.88
C ASN A 52 9.38 -7.31 16.15
N LEU A 53 10.60 -6.78 16.29
CA LEU A 53 10.98 -5.89 17.38
C LEU A 53 10.17 -4.59 17.37
N LEU A 54 9.99 -3.98 16.20
CA LEU A 54 9.14 -2.80 16.06
C LEU A 54 7.68 -3.10 16.44
N LYS A 55 7.14 -4.23 15.98
CA LYS A 55 5.77 -4.68 16.31
C LYS A 55 5.58 -4.99 17.80
N MET A 56 6.59 -5.57 18.46
CA MET A 56 6.55 -5.83 19.90
C MET A 56 6.45 -4.53 20.71
N ILE A 57 7.07 -3.46 20.23
CA ILE A 57 7.07 -2.15 20.88
C ILE A 57 5.80 -1.36 20.54
N ILE A 58 5.34 -1.40 19.28
CA ILE A 58 4.26 -0.53 18.81
C ILE A 58 2.93 -0.80 19.51
N VAL A 59 2.58 -2.07 19.72
CA VAL A 59 1.30 -2.48 20.33
C VAL A 59 1.16 -1.94 21.76
N PRO A 60 2.08 -2.22 22.71
CA PRO A 60 1.96 -1.71 24.06
C PRO A 60 2.08 -0.17 24.12
N LEU A 61 2.95 0.44 23.32
CA LEU A 61 3.10 1.90 23.32
C LEU A 61 1.84 2.62 22.84
N ILE A 62 1.16 2.10 21.81
CA ILE A 62 -0.09 2.70 21.32
C ILE A 62 -1.15 2.63 22.42
N VAL A 63 -1.34 1.46 23.05
CA VAL A 63 -2.37 1.28 24.08
C VAL A 63 -2.11 2.22 25.26
N SER A 64 -0.88 2.24 25.79
CA SER A 64 -0.52 3.12 26.90
C SER A 64 -0.67 4.59 26.53
N SER A 65 -0.27 5.00 25.33
CA SER A 65 -0.40 6.38 24.84
C SER A 65 -1.86 6.82 24.70
N VAL A 66 -2.71 5.96 24.13
CA VAL A 66 -4.14 6.26 23.97
C VAL A 66 -4.84 6.33 25.32
N VAL A 67 -4.58 5.38 26.23
CA VAL A 67 -5.16 5.38 27.58
C VAL A 67 -4.75 6.62 28.36
N ALA A 68 -3.44 6.94 28.39
CA ALA A 68 -2.95 8.15 29.06
C ALA A 68 -3.49 9.44 28.42
N GLY A 69 -3.60 9.47 27.09
CA GLY A 69 -4.17 10.58 26.34
C GLY A 69 -5.64 10.83 26.69
N ILE A 70 -6.46 9.78 26.74
CA ILE A 70 -7.87 9.86 27.13
C ILE A 70 -8.00 10.26 28.60
N ALA A 71 -7.19 9.68 29.50
CA ALA A 71 -7.21 9.99 30.93
C ALA A 71 -6.83 11.44 31.24
N SER A 72 -5.98 12.07 30.43
CA SER A 72 -5.58 13.48 30.58
C SER A 72 -6.70 14.48 30.30
N LEU A 73 -7.75 14.06 29.58
CA LEU A 73 -8.87 14.91 29.23
C LEU A 73 -9.92 14.85 30.34
N HIS A 74 -9.97 15.89 31.16
CA HIS A 74 -10.96 16.02 32.25
C HIS A 74 -12.35 16.31 31.64
N GLY A 75 -13.05 15.26 31.20
CA GLY A 75 -14.44 15.34 30.74
C GLY A 75 -14.72 14.63 29.41
N MET A 76 -15.70 13.72 29.43
CA MET A 76 -16.11 12.90 28.29
C MET A 76 -16.63 13.72 27.09
N ALA A 77 -17.24 14.89 27.34
CA ALA A 77 -17.74 15.79 26.30
C ALA A 77 -16.62 16.48 25.50
N GLY A 78 -15.47 16.76 26.13
CA GLY A 78 -14.31 17.36 25.46
C GLY A 78 -13.64 16.39 24.49
N PHE A 79 -13.48 15.13 24.92
CA PHE A 79 -12.89 14.07 24.11
C PHE A 79 -13.72 13.77 22.85
N GLY A 80 -15.04 13.63 22.98
CA GLY A 80 -15.93 13.38 21.84
C GLY A 80 -15.86 14.49 20.78
N ARG A 81 -15.78 15.76 21.20
CA ARG A 81 -15.67 16.89 20.26
C ARG A 81 -14.30 16.97 19.59
N MET A 82 -13.23 16.61 20.29
CA MET A 82 -11.89 16.50 19.71
C MET A 82 -11.85 15.38 18.68
N LEU A 83 -12.29 14.17 19.06
CA LEU A 83 -12.31 13.00 18.18
C LEU A 83 -13.19 13.26 16.95
N GLY A 84 -14.35 13.91 17.10
CA GLY A 84 -15.22 14.27 15.99
C GLY A 84 -14.57 15.24 15.00
N LYS A 85 -13.86 16.26 15.48
CA LYS A 85 -13.11 17.19 14.61
C LYS A 85 -11.97 16.50 13.88
N THR A 86 -11.19 15.69 14.59
CA THR A 86 -10.07 14.96 14.02
C THR A 86 -10.55 13.90 13.03
N ALA A 87 -11.58 13.12 13.37
CA ALA A 87 -12.19 12.14 12.48
C ALA A 87 -12.76 12.78 11.22
N GLY A 88 -13.48 13.92 11.35
CA GLY A 88 -13.95 14.69 10.20
C GLY A 88 -12.81 15.18 9.32
N PHE A 89 -11.74 15.70 9.91
CA PHE A 89 -10.53 16.11 9.18
C PHE A 89 -9.88 14.94 8.43
N TYR A 90 -9.66 13.80 9.09
CA TYR A 90 -9.09 12.59 8.48
C TYR A 90 -9.98 12.00 7.38
N ALA A 91 -11.31 12.01 7.58
CA ALA A 91 -12.26 11.54 6.59
C ALA A 91 -12.25 12.43 5.33
N LEU A 92 -12.22 13.76 5.51
CA LEU A 92 -12.14 14.69 4.39
C LEU A 92 -10.81 14.56 3.64
N THR A 93 -9.66 14.59 4.33
CA THR A 93 -8.37 14.42 3.65
C THR A 93 -8.20 13.04 3.04
N GLY A 94 -8.78 12.00 3.65
CA GLY A 94 -8.81 10.64 3.11
C GLY A 94 -9.64 10.56 1.84
N LEU A 95 -10.82 11.20 1.82
CA LEU A 95 -11.64 11.31 0.62
C LEU A 95 -10.89 12.02 -0.50
N PHE A 96 -10.23 13.15 -0.22
CA PHE A 96 -9.40 13.85 -1.19
C PHE A 96 -8.25 12.97 -1.71
N ALA A 97 -7.57 12.23 -0.84
CA ALA A 97 -6.52 11.30 -1.23
C ALA A 97 -7.04 10.18 -2.15
N ILE A 98 -8.21 9.60 -1.84
CA ILE A 98 -8.86 8.58 -2.67
C ILE A 98 -9.27 9.16 -4.02
N LEU A 99 -9.87 10.36 -4.07
CA LEU A 99 -10.27 11.01 -5.32
C LEU A 99 -9.07 11.28 -6.23
N VAL A 100 -7.97 11.78 -5.65
CA VAL A 100 -6.72 12.00 -6.39
C VAL A 100 -6.14 10.67 -6.87
N GLY A 101 -6.06 9.67 -5.99
CA GLY A 101 -5.57 8.33 -6.34
C GLY A 101 -6.38 7.68 -7.46
N LEU A 102 -7.71 7.74 -7.38
CA LEU A 102 -8.61 7.18 -8.39
C LEU A 102 -8.50 7.93 -9.71
N SER A 103 -8.37 9.26 -9.67
CA SER A 103 -8.12 10.08 -10.87
C SER A 103 -6.81 9.69 -11.53
N MET A 104 -5.73 9.53 -10.74
CA MET A 104 -4.42 9.14 -11.24
C MET A 104 -4.43 7.74 -11.86
N VAL A 105 -5.07 6.77 -11.21
CA VAL A 105 -5.22 5.39 -11.71
C VAL A 105 -6.07 5.34 -12.96
N ASN A 106 -7.13 6.15 -13.06
CA ASN A 106 -7.98 6.17 -14.24
C ASN A 106 -7.28 6.79 -15.47
N LEU A 107 -6.35 7.74 -15.25
CA LEU A 107 -5.56 8.37 -16.30
C LEU A 107 -4.39 7.49 -16.76
N ILE A 108 -3.61 6.97 -15.82
CA ILE A 108 -2.40 6.17 -16.11
C ILE A 108 -2.77 4.73 -16.49
N LYS A 109 -3.92 4.23 -16.01
CA LYS A 109 -4.41 2.85 -16.17
C LYS A 109 -3.30 1.80 -15.96
N PRO A 110 -2.61 1.82 -14.79
CA PRO A 110 -1.52 0.89 -14.54
C PRO A 110 -2.05 -0.55 -14.55
N GLY A 111 -1.36 -1.46 -15.24
CA GLY A 111 -1.72 -2.89 -15.32
C GLY A 111 -2.50 -3.31 -16.58
N LEU A 112 -2.87 -2.36 -17.44
CA LEU A 112 -3.36 -2.67 -18.79
C LEU A 112 -2.20 -2.60 -19.79
N THR A 113 -2.03 -3.66 -20.57
CA THR A 113 -1.17 -3.67 -21.77
C THR A 113 -2.11 -3.80 -22.96
N ASP A 114 -2.17 -2.78 -23.83
CA ASP A 114 -3.02 -2.76 -25.03
C ASP A 114 -4.53 -3.00 -24.78
N GLY A 115 -5.03 -2.62 -23.60
CA GLY A 115 -6.46 -2.71 -23.25
C GLY A 115 -6.87 -4.01 -22.59
N GLU A 116 -5.98 -5.01 -22.54
CA GLU A 116 -6.21 -6.27 -21.84
C GLU A 116 -5.45 -6.30 -20.50
N PRO A 117 -6.03 -6.91 -19.44
CA PRO A 117 -5.30 -7.18 -18.21
C PRO A 117 -4.08 -8.05 -18.50
N ASN A 118 -2.92 -7.69 -17.95
CA ASN A 118 -1.73 -8.52 -18.11
C ASN A 118 -1.97 -9.94 -17.53
N GLU A 119 -1.23 -10.93 -18.05
CA GLU A 119 -1.38 -12.34 -17.64
C GLU A 119 -1.21 -12.51 -16.12
N ILE A 120 -0.34 -11.71 -15.51
CA ILE A 120 -0.08 -11.70 -14.07
C ILE A 120 -1.32 -11.26 -13.26
N ILE A 121 -2.06 -10.24 -13.70
CA ILE A 121 -3.30 -9.80 -13.03
C ILE A 121 -4.41 -10.83 -13.23
N LYS A 122 -4.46 -11.49 -14.38
CA LYS A 122 -5.45 -12.54 -14.64
C LYS A 122 -5.22 -13.75 -13.73
N GLU A 123 -3.99 -14.25 -13.67
CA GLU A 123 -3.62 -15.35 -12.78
C GLU A 123 -3.78 -14.98 -11.29
N ALA A 124 -3.38 -13.77 -10.90
CA ALA A 124 -3.59 -13.30 -9.53
C ALA A 124 -5.08 -13.18 -9.17
N PHE A 125 -5.92 -12.77 -10.12
CA PHE A 125 -7.37 -12.66 -9.91
C PHE A 125 -8.01 -14.04 -9.75
N GLU A 126 -7.70 -15.01 -10.61
CA GLU A 126 -8.24 -16.37 -10.55
C GLU A 126 -7.89 -17.07 -9.22
N ASN A 127 -6.62 -17.00 -8.81
CA ASN A 127 -6.17 -17.56 -7.53
C ASN A 127 -6.85 -16.91 -6.31
N ASN A 128 -7.11 -15.59 -6.36
CA ASN A 128 -7.83 -14.90 -5.28
C ASN A 128 -9.36 -15.15 -5.35
N PHE A 129 -9.93 -15.36 -6.54
CA PHE A 129 -11.36 -15.60 -6.75
C PHE A 129 -11.80 -16.95 -6.17
N GLU A 130 -10.96 -17.98 -6.23
CA GLU A 130 -11.26 -19.27 -5.59
C GLU A 130 -11.44 -19.13 -4.07
N SER A 131 -10.62 -18.29 -3.43
CA SER A 131 -10.67 -18.01 -1.99
C SER A 131 -11.69 -16.94 -1.57
N ALA A 132 -12.35 -16.26 -2.53
CA ALA A 132 -13.25 -15.15 -2.27
C ALA A 132 -14.66 -15.59 -1.86
N SER A 133 -15.31 -14.80 -1.00
CA SER A 133 -16.70 -15.02 -0.57
C SER A 133 -17.69 -14.92 -1.75
N GLU A 134 -18.77 -15.70 -1.73
CA GLU A 134 -19.77 -15.74 -2.82
C GLU A 134 -20.31 -14.35 -3.20
N SER A 135 -20.47 -13.44 -2.23
CA SER A 135 -20.91 -12.06 -2.49
C SER A 135 -19.94 -11.21 -3.31
N ALA A 136 -18.65 -11.55 -3.33
CA ALA A 136 -17.67 -10.90 -4.18
C ALA A 136 -17.75 -11.43 -5.63
N LYS A 137 -18.02 -12.74 -5.79
CA LYS A 137 -18.18 -13.39 -7.10
C LYS A 137 -19.36 -12.81 -7.87
N GLU A 138 -20.47 -12.57 -7.18
CA GLU A 138 -21.68 -11.95 -7.74
C GLU A 138 -21.45 -10.49 -8.19
N LYS A 139 -20.72 -9.70 -7.38
CA LYS A 139 -20.44 -8.29 -7.70
C LYS A 139 -19.47 -8.11 -8.86
N VAL A 140 -18.50 -9.03 -8.99
CA VAL A 140 -17.59 -9.08 -10.14
C VAL A 140 -18.36 -9.45 -11.40
N ALA A 141 -19.20 -10.48 -11.37
CA ALA A 141 -20.04 -10.87 -12.50
C ALA A 141 -21.00 -9.74 -12.93
N ALA A 142 -21.57 -9.02 -11.96
CA ALA A 142 -22.41 -7.84 -12.22
C ALA A 142 -21.61 -6.67 -12.83
N ALA A 143 -20.35 -6.46 -12.40
CA ALA A 143 -19.47 -5.44 -12.96
C ALA A 143 -19.01 -5.80 -14.38
N GLU A 144 -18.72 -7.07 -14.66
CA GLU A 144 -18.35 -7.58 -15.98
C GLU A 144 -19.49 -7.45 -16.98
N ALA A 145 -20.73 -7.79 -16.58
CA ALA A 145 -21.92 -7.58 -17.39
C ALA A 145 -22.13 -6.09 -17.72
N LYS A 146 -21.81 -5.19 -16.78
CA LYS A 146 -21.90 -3.73 -16.98
C LYS A 146 -20.77 -3.19 -17.84
N ALA A 147 -19.56 -3.74 -17.74
CA ALA A 147 -18.40 -3.38 -18.55
C ALA A 147 -18.57 -3.81 -20.02
N LYS A 148 -19.18 -4.98 -20.27
CA LYS A 148 -19.45 -5.48 -21.63
C LYS A 148 -20.51 -4.66 -22.39
N GLY A 149 -21.37 -3.92 -21.67
CA GLY A 149 -22.25 -2.90 -22.24
C GLY A 149 -21.55 -1.59 -22.63
N ILE A 150 -20.28 -1.43 -22.24
CA ILE A 150 -19.43 -0.27 -22.54
C ILE A 150 -18.28 -0.74 -23.43
N GLY A 151 -18.63 -1.40 -24.54
CA GLY A 151 -17.71 -1.71 -25.64
C GLY A 151 -17.41 -0.46 -26.50
N PRO A 152 -16.32 -0.47 -27.28
CA PRO A 152 -15.68 0.72 -27.83
C PRO A 152 -16.53 1.34 -28.94
N GLY A 153 -17.40 2.29 -28.58
CA GLY A 153 -18.28 2.93 -29.56
C GLY A 153 -19.32 3.92 -29.02
N SER A 154 -19.58 4.00 -27.71
CA SER A 154 -20.54 4.98 -27.18
C SER A 154 -19.86 6.31 -26.79
N GLY A 155 -19.50 7.08 -27.81
CA GLY A 155 -19.34 8.54 -27.69
C GLY A 155 -20.69 9.22 -27.44
N GLY A 156 -21.33 8.92 -26.32
CA GLY A 156 -22.74 9.22 -26.06
C GLY A 156 -23.00 9.96 -24.75
N PHE A 157 -22.21 10.98 -24.42
CA PHE A 157 -22.68 12.11 -23.58
C PHE A 157 -21.83 13.38 -23.81
N PHE A 158 -20.55 13.23 -24.17
CA PHE A 158 -19.65 14.35 -24.54
C PHE A 158 -19.72 14.75 -26.03
N LYS A 159 -20.69 14.22 -26.79
CA LYS A 159 -20.93 14.56 -28.21
C LYS A 159 -22.18 15.42 -28.42
N LEU A 160 -22.82 15.86 -27.34
CA LEU A 160 -24.01 16.73 -27.37
C LEU A 160 -23.81 18.06 -26.62
N MET A 161 -22.55 18.40 -26.32
CA MET A 161 -22.09 19.75 -25.97
C MET A 161 -20.71 19.95 -26.58
#